data_AF-A0A060CBZ9-F1
#
_entry.id   AF-A0A060CBZ9-F1
#
_cell.length_a   1.000
_cell.length_b   1.000
_cell.length_c   1.000
_cell.angle_alpha   90.00
_cell.angle_beta   90.00
_cell.angle_gamma   90.00
#
_symmetry.space_group_name_H-M   'P 1'
#
loop_
_entity.id
_entity.type
_entity.pdbx_description
1 polymer ?
#
loop_
_entity_poly.entity_id
_entity_poly.type
_entity_poly.pdbx_seq_one_letter_code
_entity_poly.pdbx_strand_id
1 'polypeptide(L)'
;MTRPTTTRGAVADSAQQLARFDALSATLAARMPDQLDMRYGAGERQCFDYFPGQPGMPTLLFIHGGYWQMRHKNTFRFVGQGALAHGLNAALIGYTLAPQASLQDIVDEVHAGIAAVRAHARQQ
;
A
#
# COMPACT_ATOMS: atom_id res chain seq x y z
N MET A 1 -0.70 28.11 -19.62
CA MET A 1 -0.92 26.73 -20.10
C MET A 1 -0.46 25.74 -19.04
N THR A 2 -1.39 25.18 -18.25
CA THR A 2 -1.07 24.10 -17.31
C THR A 2 -1.00 22.79 -18.08
N ARG A 3 0.17 22.17 -18.17
CA ARG A 3 0.29 20.80 -18.67
C ARG A 3 -0.59 19.87 -17.80
N PRO A 4 -1.31 18.92 -18.39
CA PRO A 4 -2.08 17.96 -17.62
C PRO A 4 -1.15 17.15 -16.70
N THR A 5 -1.44 17.13 -15.40
CA THR A 5 -0.72 16.30 -14.40
C THR A 5 -1.18 14.83 -14.43
N THR A 6 -2.15 14.51 -15.28
CA THR A 6 -2.72 13.16 -15.41
C THR A 6 -1.80 12.24 -16.22
N THR A 7 -1.18 11.27 -15.56
CA THR A 7 -0.38 10.22 -16.21
C THR A 7 -1.20 9.23 -17.06
N ARG A 8 -2.52 9.14 -16.84
CA ARG A 8 -3.41 8.20 -17.57
C ARG A 8 -3.40 8.38 -19.10
N GLY A 9 -3.10 9.59 -19.59
CA GLY A 9 -3.02 9.87 -21.03
C GLY A 9 -1.62 9.78 -21.65
N ALA A 10 -0.59 9.58 -20.83
CA ALA A 10 0.82 9.61 -21.25
C ALA A 10 1.45 8.22 -21.38
N VAL A 11 0.83 7.19 -20.79
CA VAL A 11 1.30 5.80 -20.82
C VAL A 11 0.28 4.93 -21.54
N ALA A 12 0.65 4.43 -22.72
CA ALA A 12 -0.11 3.40 -23.41
C ALA A 12 -0.30 2.19 -22.46
N ASP A 13 -1.45 1.52 -22.55
CA ASP A 13 -1.77 0.27 -21.81
C ASP A 13 -1.90 0.38 -20.28
N SER A 14 -2.07 1.59 -19.73
CA SER A 14 -2.21 1.80 -18.27
C SER A 14 -3.33 0.97 -17.62
N ALA A 15 -4.43 0.70 -18.35
CA ALA A 15 -5.50 -0.17 -17.88
C ALA A 15 -5.08 -1.65 -17.79
N GLN A 16 -4.35 -2.14 -18.78
CA GLN A 16 -3.85 -3.52 -18.79
C GLN A 16 -2.79 -3.73 -17.70
N GLN A 17 -1.94 -2.74 -17.46
CA GLN A 17 -0.97 -2.77 -16.37
C GLN A 17 -1.65 -2.86 -14.99
N LEU A 18 -2.70 -2.06 -14.76
CA LEU A 18 -3.46 -2.13 -13.50
C LEU A 18 -4.14 -3.49 -13.32
N ALA A 19 -4.76 -4.04 -14.38
CA ALA A 19 -5.36 -5.37 -14.31
C ALA A 19 -4.33 -6.45 -13.96
N ARG A 20 -3.11 -6.37 -14.53
CA ARG A 20 -2.01 -7.26 -14.16
C ARG A 20 -1.59 -7.09 -12.70
N PHE A 21 -1.52 -5.86 -12.20
CA PHE A 21 -1.17 -5.57 -10.81
C PHE A 21 -2.22 -6.11 -9.84
N ASP A 22 -3.50 -5.95 -10.15
CA ASP A 22 -4.59 -6.52 -9.35
C ASP A 22 -4.51 -8.05 -9.30
N ALA A 23 -4.28 -8.71 -10.44
CA ALA A 23 -4.14 -10.17 -10.50
C ALA A 23 -2.97 -10.68 -9.65
N LEU A 24 -1.77 -10.08 -9.78
CA LEU A 24 -0.60 -10.45 -8.98
C LEU A 24 -0.81 -10.17 -7.49
N SER A 25 -1.49 -9.07 -7.18
CA SER A 25 -1.80 -8.68 -5.80
C SER A 25 -2.79 -9.63 -5.14
N ALA A 26 -3.78 -10.12 -5.88
CA ALA A 26 -4.72 -11.14 -5.42
C ALA A 26 -4.00 -12.45 -5.09
N THR A 27 -2.99 -12.86 -5.85
CA THR A 27 -2.17 -14.04 -5.55
C THR A 27 -1.47 -13.92 -4.19
N LEU A 28 -0.84 -12.78 -3.89
CA LEU A 28 -0.19 -12.61 -2.59
C LEU A 28 -1.21 -12.58 -1.44
N ALA A 29 -2.33 -11.87 -1.63
CA ALA A 29 -3.41 -11.80 -0.65
C ALA A 29 -3.98 -13.19 -0.31
N ALA A 30 -4.21 -14.02 -1.32
CA ALA A 30 -4.73 -15.38 -1.13
C ALA A 30 -3.75 -16.30 -0.39
N ARG A 31 -2.44 -16.07 -0.53
CA ARG A 31 -1.41 -16.86 0.16
C ARG A 31 -1.30 -16.52 1.65
N MET A 32 -1.63 -15.30 2.03
CA MET A 32 -1.43 -14.78 3.40
C MET A 32 -2.65 -13.97 3.87
N PRO A 33 -3.84 -14.60 4.02
CA PRO A 33 -5.07 -13.87 4.36
C PRO A 33 -5.03 -13.22 5.76
N ASP A 34 -4.35 -13.82 6.72
CA ASP A 34 -4.23 -13.30 8.10
C ASP A 34 -3.31 -12.08 8.23
N GLN A 35 -2.63 -11.73 7.13
CA GLN A 35 -1.67 -10.62 7.05
C GLN A 35 -2.30 -9.35 6.47
N LEU A 36 -3.61 -9.34 6.27
CA LEU A 36 -4.33 -8.28 5.58
C LEU A 36 -5.09 -7.38 6.55
N ASP A 37 -5.25 -6.11 6.15
CA ASP A 37 -6.23 -5.17 6.71
C ASP A 37 -6.14 -4.95 8.24
N MET A 38 -4.93 -5.01 8.79
CA MET A 38 -4.66 -4.64 10.19
C MET A 38 -4.94 -3.16 10.41
N ARG A 39 -5.85 -2.82 11.33
CA ARG A 39 -6.30 -1.43 11.53
C ARG A 39 -5.30 -0.63 12.35
N TYR A 40 -5.01 0.60 11.91
CA TYR A 40 -4.24 1.58 12.68
C TYR A 40 -5.07 2.82 13.06
N GLY A 41 -6.27 2.96 12.51
CA GLY A 41 -7.16 4.07 12.81
C GLY A 41 -8.65 3.73 12.63
N ALA A 42 -9.52 4.73 12.76
CA ALA A 42 -10.97 4.58 12.73
C ALA A 42 -11.55 4.50 11.30
N GLY A 43 -10.88 5.11 10.31
CA GLY A 43 -11.33 5.13 8.91
C GLY A 43 -11.25 3.75 8.26
N GLU A 44 -12.12 3.50 7.28
CA GLU A 44 -12.17 2.24 6.51
C GLU A 44 -10.81 1.90 5.88
N ARG A 45 -10.13 2.93 5.35
CA ARG A 45 -8.84 2.80 4.65
C ARG A 45 -7.63 2.91 5.57
N GLN A 46 -7.85 3.19 6.86
CA GLN A 46 -6.80 3.34 7.87
C GLN A 46 -6.35 1.95 8.38
N CYS A 47 -5.91 1.12 7.43
CA CYS A 47 -5.42 -0.23 7.65
C CYS A 47 -4.14 -0.48 6.86
N PHE A 48 -3.38 -1.50 7.25
CA PHE A 48 -2.18 -1.95 6.54
C PHE A 48 -2.19 -3.47 6.35
N ASP A 49 -1.51 -3.93 5.31
CA ASP A 49 -1.12 -5.33 5.16
C ASP A 49 0.33 -5.49 5.62
N TYR A 50 0.68 -6.62 6.22
CA TYR A 50 2.04 -6.93 6.68
C TYR A 50 2.44 -8.35 6.32
N PHE A 51 3.25 -8.53 5.28
CA PHE A 51 3.74 -9.83 4.85
C PHE A 51 5.13 -10.11 5.47
N PRO A 52 5.25 -11.09 6.37
CA PRO A 52 6.53 -11.41 6.99
C PRO A 52 7.47 -12.13 6.00
N GLY A 53 8.74 -11.71 6.00
CA GLY A 53 9.84 -12.32 5.28
C GLY A 53 10.63 -13.29 6.16
N GLN A 54 11.96 -13.25 6.09
CA GLN A 54 12.81 -14.02 7.00
C GLN A 54 12.88 -13.34 8.39
N PRO A 55 12.99 -14.12 9.48
CA PRO A 55 13.11 -13.56 10.83
C PRO A 55 14.25 -12.55 10.95
N GLY A 56 13.98 -11.42 11.61
CA GLY A 56 14.97 -10.37 11.87
C GLY A 56 15.30 -9.44 10.69
N MET A 57 14.69 -9.63 9.52
CA MET A 57 14.92 -8.76 8.36
C MET A 57 14.18 -7.43 8.48
N PRO A 58 14.67 -6.34 7.85
CA PRO A 58 13.98 -5.05 7.87
C PRO A 58 12.69 -5.08 7.04
N THR A 59 11.80 -4.13 7.33
CA THR A 59 10.51 -3.96 6.63
C THR A 59 10.61 -2.91 5.54
N LEU A 60 10.28 -3.30 4.30
CA LEU A 60 9.96 -2.36 3.23
C LEU A 60 8.50 -1.92 3.37
N LEU A 61 8.28 -0.62 3.60
CA LEU A 61 6.94 -0.03 3.63
C LEU A 61 6.63 0.66 2.30
N PHE A 62 5.49 0.32 1.71
CA PHE A 62 5.00 0.91 0.47
C PHE A 62 3.79 1.82 0.71
N ILE A 63 3.86 3.03 0.15
CA ILE A 63 2.78 4.03 0.14
C ILE A 63 2.35 4.20 -1.31
N HIS A 64 1.09 3.93 -1.61
CA HIS A 64 0.63 3.93 -3.00
C HIS A 64 0.58 5.35 -3.60
N GLY A 65 0.64 5.44 -4.93
CA GLY A 65 0.40 6.69 -5.64
C GLY A 65 -1.09 6.94 -5.89
N GLY A 66 -1.39 7.88 -6.79
CA GLY A 66 -2.77 8.20 -7.19
C GLY A 66 -3.22 9.61 -6.81
N TYR A 67 -2.28 10.56 -6.76
CA TYR A 67 -2.60 11.98 -6.57
C TYR A 67 -3.47 12.27 -5.33
N TRP A 68 -3.33 11.44 -4.29
CA TRP A 68 -4.13 11.44 -3.06
C TRP A 68 -5.66 11.32 -3.26
N GLN A 69 -6.11 10.98 -4.47
CA GLN A 69 -7.52 11.00 -4.86
C GLN A 69 -7.99 9.64 -5.41
N MET A 70 -7.08 8.71 -5.67
CA MET A 70 -7.41 7.42 -6.28
C MET A 70 -6.48 6.29 -5.83
N ARG A 71 -6.87 5.07 -6.21
CA ARG A 71 -6.20 3.79 -5.93
C ARG A 71 -6.42 3.27 -4.51
N HIS A 72 -5.86 2.09 -4.25
CA HIS A 72 -5.93 1.37 -2.99
C HIS A 72 -4.64 0.56 -2.83
N LYS A 73 -4.17 0.33 -1.59
CA LYS A 73 -3.01 -0.54 -1.32
C LYS A 73 -3.15 -1.93 -1.94
N ASN A 74 -4.38 -2.42 -2.06
CA ASN A 74 -4.72 -3.75 -2.56
C ASN A 74 -4.25 -3.97 -4.01
N THR A 75 -4.27 -2.93 -4.86
CA THR A 75 -3.77 -3.02 -6.25
C THR A 75 -2.26 -3.21 -6.30
N PHE A 76 -1.54 -2.91 -5.22
CA PHE A 76 -0.08 -2.89 -5.19
C PHE A 76 0.54 -3.98 -4.30
N ARG A 77 -0.24 -4.93 -3.76
CA ARG A 77 0.31 -6.04 -2.94
C ARG A 77 1.39 -6.81 -3.68
N PHE A 78 1.34 -6.88 -5.02
CA PHE A 78 2.40 -7.49 -5.83
C PHE A 78 3.81 -6.91 -5.56
N VAL A 79 3.93 -5.64 -5.13
CA VAL A 79 5.22 -5.04 -4.74
C VAL A 79 5.85 -5.79 -3.57
N GLY A 80 5.03 -6.30 -2.65
CA GLY A 80 5.49 -7.11 -1.52
C GLY A 80 6.20 -8.40 -1.95
N GLN A 81 5.84 -8.97 -3.12
CA GLN A 81 6.51 -10.19 -3.62
C GLN A 81 8.01 -9.94 -3.87
N GLY A 82 8.38 -8.77 -4.38
CA GLY A 82 9.79 -8.42 -4.60
C GLY A 82 10.56 -8.32 -3.29
N ALA A 83 10.00 -7.66 -2.28
CA ALA A 83 10.61 -7.57 -0.95
C ALA A 83 10.79 -8.96 -0.31
N LEU A 84 9.75 -9.79 -0.35
CA LEU A 84 9.78 -11.15 0.19
C LEU A 84 10.80 -12.04 -0.51
N ALA A 85 11.01 -11.87 -1.83
CA ALA A 85 12.04 -12.62 -2.58
C ALA A 85 13.47 -12.32 -2.09
N HIS A 86 13.69 -11.18 -1.44
CA HIS A 86 14.95 -10.80 -0.81
C HIS A 86 14.96 -11.05 0.72
N GLY A 87 13.97 -11.77 1.24
CA GLY A 87 13.83 -12.06 2.66
C GLY A 87 13.33 -10.88 3.51
N LEU A 88 13.06 -9.71 2.91
CA LEU A 88 12.53 -8.55 3.63
C LEU A 88 11.08 -8.77 4.05
N ASN A 89 10.66 -8.14 5.15
CA ASN A 89 9.23 -7.96 5.41
C ASN A 89 8.66 -6.92 4.44
N ALA A 90 7.39 -7.04 4.09
CA ALA A 90 6.70 -6.07 3.24
C ALA A 90 5.45 -5.54 3.94
N ALA A 91 5.32 -4.22 4.07
CA ALA A 91 4.12 -3.58 4.57
C ALA A 91 3.51 -2.65 3.52
N LEU A 92 2.18 -2.61 3.45
CA LEU A 92 1.46 -1.69 2.56
C LEU A 92 0.39 -0.98 3.36
N ILE A 93 0.46 0.35 3.42
CA ILE A 93 -0.52 1.16 4.15
C ILE A 93 -1.60 1.69 3.22
N GLY A 94 -2.84 1.65 3.69
CA GLY A 94 -3.94 2.44 3.17
C GLY A 94 -3.98 3.79 3.87
N TYR A 95 -4.75 4.71 3.31
CA TYR A 95 -5.09 6.01 3.88
C TYR A 95 -6.34 6.53 3.15
N THR A 96 -7.10 7.40 3.80
CA THR A 96 -8.27 8.09 3.25
C THR A 96 -7.87 8.93 2.03
N LEU A 97 -8.79 9.16 1.11
CA LEU A 97 -8.52 9.94 -0.10
C LEU A 97 -9.16 11.32 -0.01
N ALA A 98 -8.63 12.27 -0.76
CA ALA A 98 -9.32 13.51 -1.06
C ALA A 98 -10.49 13.24 -2.03
N PRO A 99 -11.62 13.97 -1.90
CA PRO A 99 -11.84 15.09 -0.96
C PRO A 99 -12.34 14.67 0.43
N GLN A 100 -12.47 13.38 0.74
CA GLN A 100 -12.97 12.91 2.04
C GLN A 100 -12.04 13.28 3.22
N ALA A 101 -10.74 13.39 2.95
CA ALA A 101 -9.72 13.91 3.86
C ALA A 101 -8.93 15.05 3.19
N SER A 102 -8.47 16.02 3.98
CA SER A 102 -7.52 17.02 3.49
C SER A 102 -6.14 16.40 3.28
N LEU A 103 -5.25 17.04 2.52
CA LEU A 103 -3.87 16.54 2.38
C LEU A 103 -3.14 16.46 3.72
N GLN A 104 -3.43 17.38 4.65
CA GLN A 104 -2.87 17.34 6.00
C GLN A 104 -3.35 16.10 6.76
N ASP A 105 -4.66 15.82 6.74
CA ASP A 105 -5.20 14.61 7.37
C ASP A 105 -4.57 13.34 6.78
N ILE A 106 -4.36 13.30 5.46
CA ILE A 106 -3.70 12.17 4.79
C ILE A 106 -2.25 11.99 5.26
N VAL A 107 -1.50 13.09 5.43
CA VAL A 107 -0.14 13.03 5.97
C VAL A 107 -0.14 12.50 7.41
N ASP A 108 -1.08 12.96 8.23
CA ASP A 108 -1.21 12.52 9.62
C ASP A 108 -1.59 11.03 9.71
N GLU A 109 -2.50 10.57 8.84
CA GLU A 109 -2.84 9.15 8.70
C GLU A 109 -1.64 8.31 8.26
N VAL A 110 -0.82 8.79 7.32
CA VAL A 110 0.38 8.09 6.87
C VAL A 110 1.40 7.99 8.00
N HIS A 111 1.61 9.05 8.78
CA HIS A 111 2.48 9.00 9.96
C HIS A 111 1.99 7.99 11.00
N ALA A 112 0.68 7.96 11.27
CA ALA A 112 0.08 6.96 12.15
C ALA A 112 0.26 5.53 11.62
N GLY A 113 0.08 5.33 10.31
CA GLY A 113 0.30 4.04 9.64
C GLY A 113 1.75 3.57 9.74
N ILE A 114 2.73 4.45 9.53
CA ILE A 114 4.17 4.14 9.71
C ILE A 114 4.44 3.70 11.15
N ALA A 115 3.90 4.44 12.13
CA ALA A 115 4.09 4.12 13.54
C ALA A 115 3.50 2.75 13.89
N ALA A 116 2.31 2.42 13.38
CA ALA A 116 1.65 1.14 13.58
C ALA A 116 2.43 -0.03 12.94
N VAL A 117 2.89 0.11 11.70
CA VAL A 117 3.72 -0.90 11.03
C VAL A 117 5.01 -1.14 11.82
N ARG A 118 5.66 -0.07 12.29
CA ARG A 118 6.88 -0.20 13.11
C ARG A 118 6.61 -0.90 14.44
N ALA A 119 5.45 -0.66 15.06
CA ALA A 119 5.07 -1.34 16.29
C ALA A 119 4.81 -2.83 16.06
N HIS A 120 4.10 -3.17 14.98
CA HIS A 120 3.85 -4.56 14.58
C HIS A 120 5.13 -5.32 14.25
N ALA A 121 6.04 -4.71 13.48
CA ALA A 121 7.31 -5.32 13.07
C ALA A 121 8.23 -5.68 14.25
N ARG A 122 8.06 -5.06 15.43
CA ARG A 122 8.83 -5.38 16.64
C ARG A 122 8.29 -6.58 17.42
N GLN A 123 7.09 -7.05 17.08
CA GLN A 123 6.41 -8.16 17.75
C GLN A 123 6.60 -9.49 16.99
N GLN A 124 7.22 -9.45 15.82
CA GLN A 124 7.54 -10.59 14.95
C GLN A 124 9.00 -10.99 15.15
#